data_AF-A0A1J8Q5F8-F1
#
_entry.id   AF-A0A1J8Q5F8-F1
#
_cell.length_a   1.000
_cell.length_b   1.000
_cell.length_c   1.000
_cell.angle_alpha   90.00
_cell.angle_beta   90.00
_cell.angle_gamma   90.00
#
_symmetry.space_group_name_H-M   'P 1'
#
loop_
_entity.id
_entity.type
_entity.pdbx_description
1 polymer ?
#
loop_
_entity_poly.entity_id
_entity_poly.type
_entity_poly.pdbx_seq_one_letter_code
_entity_poly.pdbx_strand_id
1 'polypeptide(L)'
;FVAFGRVNGYTINPNQELIAIGVTNTIGSLFHAYPATGSFSRSALKSKSGVRTPLAGIFTSLVVIVALYGLTPAFYWIPNAGLSAVIIHAVADLVASPPQVYSYWRVSPLEFIIWLAAVLVTVFSSIENGIYMSISASLALLLIRIAHPRGYFVGKVTLRHASDSKESREVFVPLRKDGVTNPDIKVDLPAPGVIVYRFEESYLYPNCSLVNSAIVAYVKENMRRGIDFSTMRSFDRAWNDPGPRRGGAEAMQAANDEKPVLHAIVLDFTGVSHIDTTAVQALVDTRNEVQRWADHPVEFHFATILSPWIHRALVAAGFGIGTPPVDLPREIAPVVPYRGGRREKWLDEAAGPSTSPEDVEAHDATLPHLSGTAPIVETATPFFHFDLTSAVHAAEAGVERSGSFWRPDTPPMKVV
;
A
#
# COMPACT_ATOMS: atom_id res chain seq x y z
N PHE A 1 -21.15 -17.73 -13.49
CA PHE A 1 -21.66 -18.03 -12.13
C PHE A 1 -21.58 -16.84 -11.18
N VAL A 2 -20.44 -16.14 -11.08
CA VAL A 2 -20.26 -14.97 -10.19
C VAL A 2 -21.33 -13.88 -10.33
N ALA A 3 -21.71 -13.52 -11.57
CA ALA A 3 -22.76 -12.54 -11.81
C ALA A 3 -24.14 -12.95 -11.25
N PHE A 4 -24.45 -14.25 -11.21
CA PHE A 4 -25.72 -14.78 -10.69
C PHE A 4 -25.74 -14.91 -9.17
N GLY A 5 -24.59 -15.15 -8.53
CA GLY A 5 -24.48 -15.11 -7.06
C GLY A 5 -24.88 -13.76 -6.50
N ARG A 6 -24.48 -12.67 -7.18
CA ARG A 6 -24.89 -11.31 -6.82
C ARG A 6 -26.38 -11.06 -6.99
N VAL A 7 -26.99 -11.56 -8.07
CA VAL A 7 -28.43 -11.37 -8.35
C VAL A 7 -29.31 -12.18 -7.40
N ASN A 8 -28.88 -13.38 -7.03
CA ASN A 8 -29.67 -14.32 -6.23
C ASN A 8 -29.27 -14.37 -4.75
N GLY A 9 -28.30 -13.55 -4.32
CA GLY A 9 -27.91 -13.41 -2.91
C GLY A 9 -27.19 -14.60 -2.29
N TYR A 10 -26.52 -15.45 -3.09
CA TYR A 10 -25.76 -16.59 -2.57
C TYR A 10 -24.25 -16.40 -2.76
N THR A 11 -23.48 -16.97 -1.84
CA THR A 11 -22.02 -16.96 -1.90
C THR A 11 -21.52 -18.04 -2.85
N ILE A 12 -20.51 -17.70 -3.65
CA ILE A 12 -19.87 -18.61 -4.58
C ILE A 12 -18.47 -18.90 -4.06
N ASN A 13 -18.09 -20.18 -4.05
CA ASN A 13 -16.73 -20.61 -3.75
C ASN A 13 -15.96 -20.84 -5.07
N PRO A 14 -15.01 -19.96 -5.46
CA PRO A 14 -14.27 -20.11 -6.71
C PRO A 14 -13.45 -21.41 -6.79
N ASN A 15 -12.92 -21.90 -5.67
CA ASN A 15 -12.14 -23.14 -5.63
C ASN A 15 -13.03 -24.34 -5.98
N GLN A 16 -14.26 -24.36 -5.45
CA GLN A 16 -15.22 -25.42 -5.75
C GLN A 16 -15.65 -25.41 -7.22
N GLU A 17 -15.89 -24.24 -7.80
CA GLU A 17 -16.21 -24.10 -9.23
C GLU A 17 -15.07 -24.59 -10.13
N LEU A 18 -13.82 -24.27 -9.77
CA LEU A 18 -12.65 -24.73 -10.52
C LEU A 18 -12.52 -26.26 -10.48
N ILE A 19 -12.70 -26.87 -9.30
CA ILE A 19 -12.71 -28.33 -9.14
C ILE A 19 -13.84 -28.94 -9.98
N ALA A 20 -15.05 -28.37 -9.93
CA ALA A 20 -16.20 -28.88 -10.67
C ALA A 20 -15.97 -28.85 -12.20
N ILE A 21 -15.41 -27.77 -12.74
CA ILE A 21 -15.05 -27.66 -14.17
C ILE A 21 -13.95 -28.68 -14.52
N GLY A 22 -12.95 -28.86 -13.64
CA GLY A 22 -11.90 -29.86 -13.82
C GLY A 22 -12.47 -31.28 -13.91
N VAL A 23 -13.25 -31.70 -12.91
CA VAL A 23 -13.90 -33.01 -12.88
C VAL A 23 -14.82 -33.22 -14.08
N THR A 24 -15.60 -32.21 -14.47
CA THR A 24 -16.49 -32.28 -15.64
C THR A 24 -15.71 -32.55 -16.92
N ASN A 25 -14.58 -31.87 -17.13
CA ASN A 25 -13.75 -32.06 -18.31
C ASN A 25 -12.95 -33.37 -18.28
N THR A 26 -12.51 -33.83 -17.10
CA THR A 26 -11.88 -35.14 -16.94
C THR A 26 -12.85 -36.29 -17.25
N ILE A 27 -14.10 -36.19 -16.81
CA ILE A 27 -15.12 -37.19 -17.17
C ILE A 27 -15.46 -37.06 -18.65
N GLY A 28 -15.65 -35.83 -19.15
CA GLY A 28 -16.00 -35.56 -20.54
C GLY A 28 -15.00 -36.10 -21.56
N SER A 29 -13.70 -36.09 -21.24
CA SER A 29 -12.67 -36.63 -22.14
C SER A 29 -12.83 -38.13 -22.39
N LEU A 30 -13.39 -38.90 -21.44
CA LEU A 30 -13.69 -40.33 -21.60
C LEU A 30 -14.80 -40.59 -22.65
N PHE A 31 -15.60 -39.58 -22.97
CA PHE A 31 -16.72 -39.66 -23.90
C PHE A 31 -16.49 -38.84 -25.18
N HIS A 32 -15.25 -38.46 -25.49
CA HIS A 32 -14.89 -37.60 -26.63
C HIS A 32 -15.62 -36.24 -26.61
N ALA A 33 -15.92 -35.70 -25.43
CA ALA A 33 -16.52 -34.38 -25.31
C ALA A 33 -15.47 -33.28 -25.56
N TYR A 34 -15.88 -32.21 -26.23
CA TYR A 34 -15.09 -30.98 -26.30
C TYR A 34 -14.98 -30.34 -24.89
N PRO A 35 -13.91 -29.58 -24.61
CA PRO A 35 -13.76 -28.86 -23.35
C PRO A 35 -14.98 -27.99 -23.05
N ALA A 36 -15.67 -28.32 -21.96
CA ALA A 36 -16.88 -27.66 -21.51
C ALA A 36 -16.53 -26.51 -20.56
N THR A 37 -17.20 -25.37 -20.76
CA THR A 37 -17.09 -24.18 -19.91
C THR A 37 -18.48 -23.70 -19.49
N GLY A 38 -18.52 -22.76 -18.54
CA GLY A 38 -19.75 -22.09 -18.15
C GLY A 38 -20.32 -21.25 -19.29
N SER A 39 -21.52 -21.57 -19.77
CA SER A 39 -22.19 -20.77 -20.82
C SER A 39 -22.99 -19.61 -20.20
N PHE A 40 -22.62 -18.37 -20.54
CA PHE A 40 -23.33 -17.17 -20.09
C PHE A 40 -24.77 -17.15 -20.60
N SER A 41 -24.98 -17.34 -21.90
CA SER A 41 -26.30 -17.33 -22.54
C SER A 41 -27.25 -18.39 -21.95
N ARG A 42 -26.79 -19.65 -21.81
CA ARG A 42 -27.63 -20.73 -21.22
C ARG A 42 -27.95 -20.49 -19.75
N SER A 43 -26.99 -19.98 -18.98
CA SER A 43 -27.20 -19.68 -17.55
C SER A 43 -28.15 -18.50 -17.35
N ALA A 44 -28.05 -17.47 -18.20
CA ALA A 44 -28.96 -16.33 -18.18
C ALA A 44 -30.40 -16.74 -18.50
N LEU A 45 -30.59 -17.60 -19.49
CA LEU A 45 -31.92 -18.12 -19.82
C LEU A 45 -32.48 -18.97 -18.68
N LYS A 46 -31.70 -19.90 -18.11
CA LYS A 46 -32.13 -20.70 -16.95
C LYS A 46 -32.54 -19.81 -15.76
N SER A 47 -31.78 -18.76 -15.49
CA SER A 47 -32.11 -17.79 -14.44
C SER A 47 -33.41 -17.03 -14.73
N LYS A 48 -33.62 -16.57 -15.98
CA LYS A 48 -34.85 -15.88 -16.39
C LYS A 48 -36.08 -16.80 -16.36
N SER A 49 -35.89 -18.10 -16.60
CA SER A 49 -36.93 -19.13 -16.50
C SER A 49 -37.23 -19.57 -15.06
N GLY A 50 -36.60 -18.96 -14.05
CA GLY A 50 -36.88 -19.25 -12.64
C GLY A 50 -36.24 -20.56 -12.12
N VAL A 51 -35.23 -21.09 -12.82
CA VAL A 51 -34.50 -22.29 -12.35
C VAL A 51 -33.71 -21.95 -11.10
N ARG A 52 -33.92 -22.70 -10.02
CA ARG A 52 -33.24 -22.51 -8.73
C ARG A 52 -32.35 -23.67 -8.30
N THR A 53 -32.38 -24.80 -9.02
CA THR A 53 -31.65 -26.01 -8.65
C THR A 53 -30.76 -26.52 -9.79
N PRO A 54 -29.61 -27.16 -9.48
CA PRO A 54 -28.78 -27.82 -10.49
C PRO A 54 -29.49 -28.95 -11.24
N LEU A 55 -30.60 -29.48 -10.67
CA LEU A 55 -31.40 -30.55 -11.25
C LEU A 55 -31.91 -30.23 -12.66
N ALA A 56 -32.11 -28.95 -12.99
CA ALA A 56 -32.44 -28.52 -14.35
C ALA A 56 -31.40 -28.96 -15.39
N GLY A 57 -30.14 -29.20 -14.97
CA GLY A 57 -29.10 -29.82 -15.80
C GLY A 57 -29.51 -31.19 -16.34
N ILE A 58 -30.09 -32.05 -15.48
CA ILE A 58 -30.54 -33.40 -15.83
C ILE A 58 -31.71 -33.35 -16.82
N PHE A 59 -32.68 -32.45 -16.59
CA PHE A 59 -33.78 -32.26 -17.54
C PHE A 59 -33.26 -31.78 -18.90
N THR A 60 -32.31 -30.83 -18.91
CA THR A 60 -31.71 -30.39 -20.16
C THR A 60 -30.93 -31.50 -20.87
N SER A 61 -30.21 -32.37 -20.16
CA SER A 61 -29.49 -33.49 -20.79
C SER A 61 -30.45 -34.53 -21.35
N LEU A 62 -31.55 -34.85 -20.65
CA LEU A 62 -32.57 -35.77 -21.15
C LEU A 62 -33.19 -35.28 -22.46
N VAL A 63 -33.55 -33.99 -22.53
CA VAL A 63 -34.08 -33.38 -23.76
C VAL A 63 -33.06 -33.47 -24.89
N VAL A 64 -31.77 -33.22 -24.62
CA VAL A 64 -30.70 -33.37 -25.62
C VAL A 64 -30.60 -34.82 -26.11
N ILE A 65 -30.65 -35.81 -25.21
CA ILE A 65 -30.64 -37.24 -25.60
C ILE A 65 -31.82 -37.57 -26.50
N VAL A 66 -33.04 -37.19 -26.10
CA VAL A 66 -34.25 -37.42 -26.92
C VAL A 66 -34.13 -36.74 -28.29
N ALA A 67 -33.60 -35.52 -28.33
CA ALA A 67 -33.39 -34.81 -29.59
C ALA A 67 -32.38 -35.52 -30.51
N LEU A 68 -31.28 -36.04 -29.95
CA LEU A 68 -30.26 -36.76 -30.71
C LEU A 68 -30.79 -38.08 -31.30
N TYR A 69 -31.64 -38.81 -30.58
CA TYR A 69 -32.19 -40.08 -31.07
C TYR A 69 -33.45 -39.92 -31.92
N GLY A 70 -34.29 -38.92 -31.63
CA GLY A 70 -35.62 -38.77 -32.25
C GLY A 70 -35.75 -37.63 -33.26
N LEU A 71 -34.99 -36.53 -33.12
CA LEU A 71 -35.17 -35.31 -33.93
C LEU A 71 -34.04 -35.05 -34.93
N THR A 72 -32.96 -35.84 -34.91
CA THR A 72 -31.83 -35.68 -35.84
C THR A 72 -32.22 -35.64 -37.33
N PRO A 73 -33.18 -36.46 -37.83
CA PRO A 73 -33.62 -36.36 -39.22
C PRO A 73 -34.29 -35.02 -39.57
N ALA A 74 -34.95 -34.39 -38.60
CA ALA A 74 -35.57 -33.08 -38.79
C ALA A 74 -34.51 -31.96 -38.79
N PHE A 75 -33.47 -32.08 -37.97
CA PHE A 75 -32.38 -31.10 -37.91
C PHE A 75 -31.56 -30.99 -39.20
N TYR A 76 -31.58 -32.02 -40.06
CA TYR A 76 -30.93 -31.99 -41.38
C TYR A 76 -31.42 -30.82 -42.25
N TRP A 77 -32.68 -30.42 -42.13
CA TRP A 77 -33.28 -29.37 -42.94
C TRP A 77 -33.04 -27.95 -42.42
N ILE A 78 -32.34 -27.80 -41.29
CA ILE A 78 -32.07 -26.49 -40.70
C ILE A 78 -31.04 -25.75 -41.56
N PRO A 79 -31.38 -24.57 -42.13
CA PRO A 79 -30.43 -23.82 -42.94
C PRO A 79 -29.32 -23.22 -42.08
N ASN A 80 -28.07 -23.27 -42.58
CA ASN A 80 -26.91 -22.64 -41.94
C ASN A 80 -27.14 -21.13 -41.68
N ALA A 81 -27.89 -20.45 -42.54
CA ALA A 81 -28.24 -19.04 -42.36
C ALA A 81 -29.04 -18.80 -41.07
N GLY A 82 -29.93 -19.71 -40.69
CA GLY A 82 -30.69 -19.63 -39.44
C GLY A 82 -29.80 -19.80 -38.22
N LEU A 83 -28.85 -20.75 -38.27
CA LEU A 83 -27.87 -20.95 -37.20
C LEU A 83 -26.97 -19.72 -37.01
N SER A 84 -26.48 -19.15 -38.11
CA SER A 84 -25.67 -17.93 -38.08
C SER A 84 -26.43 -16.73 -37.51
N ALA A 85 -27.71 -16.56 -37.88
CA ALA A 85 -28.53 -15.48 -37.35
C ALA A 85 -28.70 -15.57 -35.82
N VAL A 86 -28.91 -16.79 -35.29
CA VAL A 86 -29.00 -17.03 -33.84
C VAL A 86 -27.68 -16.71 -33.14
N ILE A 87 -26.54 -17.09 -33.73
CA ILE A 87 -25.21 -16.79 -33.16
C ILE A 87 -24.94 -15.28 -33.17
N ILE A 88 -25.20 -14.58 -34.28
CA ILE A 88 -25.00 -13.13 -34.39
C ILE A 88 -25.86 -12.39 -33.36
N HIS A 89 -27.13 -12.75 -33.22
CA HIS A 89 -28.01 -12.16 -32.21
C HIS A 89 -27.49 -12.40 -30.79
N ALA A 90 -27.08 -13.64 -30.48
CA ALA A 90 -26.57 -13.97 -29.17
C ALA A 90 -25.27 -13.22 -28.82
N VAL A 91 -24.39 -12.97 -29.80
CA VAL A 91 -23.12 -12.26 -29.59
C VAL A 91 -23.31 -10.75 -29.58
N ALA A 92 -24.26 -10.20 -30.35
CA ALA A 92 -24.54 -8.76 -30.39
C ALA A 92 -24.87 -8.20 -28.99
N ASP A 93 -25.61 -8.97 -28.18
CA ASP A 93 -25.95 -8.62 -26.80
C ASP A 93 -24.74 -8.63 -25.84
N LEU A 94 -23.63 -9.27 -26.22
CA LEU A 94 -22.38 -9.31 -25.43
C LEU A 94 -21.43 -8.15 -25.76
N VAL A 95 -21.62 -7.45 -26.87
CA VAL A 95 -20.76 -6.34 -27.27
C VAL A 95 -20.98 -5.15 -26.33
N ALA A 96 -19.88 -4.60 -25.81
CA ALA A 96 -19.93 -3.46 -24.90
C ALA A 96 -20.58 -2.24 -25.57
N SER A 97 -21.51 -1.60 -24.87
CA SER A 97 -22.20 -0.41 -25.37
C SER A 97 -21.25 0.81 -25.43
N PRO A 98 -21.43 1.75 -26.38
CA PRO A 98 -20.55 2.93 -26.48
C PRO A 98 -20.39 3.73 -25.18
N PRO A 99 -21.43 3.94 -24.34
CA PRO A 99 -21.27 4.59 -23.05
C PRO A 99 -20.39 3.81 -22.06
N GLN A 100 -20.42 2.48 -22.08
CA GLN A 100 -19.55 1.64 -21.25
C GLN A 100 -18.09 1.77 -21.71
N VAL A 101 -17.83 1.78 -23.01
CA VAL A 101 -16.48 1.96 -23.56
C VAL A 101 -15.91 3.33 -23.17
N TYR A 102 -16.71 4.39 -23.27
CA TYR A 102 -16.30 5.73 -22.82
C TYR A 102 -16.05 5.79 -21.31
N SER A 103 -16.76 4.98 -20.51
CA SER A 103 -16.51 4.91 -19.07
C SER A 103 -15.10 4.39 -18.75
N TYR A 104 -14.58 3.42 -19.51
CA TYR A 104 -13.24 2.88 -19.31
C TYR A 104 -12.15 3.94 -19.52
N TRP A 105 -12.31 4.77 -20.55
CA TRP A 105 -11.40 5.89 -20.81
C TRP A 105 -11.39 6.91 -19.66
N ARG A 106 -12.56 7.22 -19.09
CA ARG A 106 -12.65 8.16 -17.96
C ARG A 106 -12.08 7.61 -16.65
N VAL A 107 -12.11 6.28 -16.46
CA VAL A 107 -11.59 5.64 -15.25
C VAL A 107 -10.06 5.52 -15.32
N SER A 108 -9.53 4.91 -16.39
CA SER A 108 -8.09 4.67 -16.53
C SER A 108 -7.73 4.59 -18.02
N PRO A 109 -7.19 5.66 -18.61
CA PRO A 109 -6.82 5.69 -20.03
C PRO A 109 -5.83 4.59 -20.42
N LEU A 110 -4.90 4.24 -19.53
CA LEU A 110 -3.92 3.17 -19.77
C LEU A 110 -4.58 1.79 -19.85
N GLU A 111 -5.53 1.50 -18.96
CA GLU A 111 -6.27 0.23 -18.98
C GLU A 111 -7.18 0.14 -20.20
N PHE A 112 -7.76 1.26 -20.65
CA PHE A 112 -8.50 1.31 -21.91
C PHE A 112 -7.61 0.95 -23.10
N ILE A 113 -6.37 1.47 -23.16
CA ILE A 113 -5.43 1.15 -24.24
C ILE A 113 -5.09 -0.34 -24.22
N ILE A 114 -4.85 -0.93 -23.04
CA ILE A 114 -4.59 -2.37 -22.89
C ILE A 114 -5.80 -3.19 -23.36
N TRP A 115 -7.02 -2.80 -22.98
CA TRP A 115 -8.26 -3.44 -23.43
C TRP A 115 -8.43 -3.36 -24.95
N LEU A 116 -8.23 -2.18 -25.54
CA LEU A 116 -8.34 -1.98 -26.98
C LEU A 116 -7.30 -2.81 -27.74
N ALA A 117 -6.05 -2.82 -27.26
CA ALA A 117 -5.01 -3.66 -27.81
C ALA A 117 -5.40 -5.14 -27.74
N ALA A 118 -6.05 -5.59 -26.67
CA ALA A 118 -6.46 -6.99 -26.51
C ALA A 118 -7.52 -7.37 -27.54
N VAL A 119 -8.53 -6.51 -27.73
CA VAL A 119 -9.55 -6.69 -28.76
C VAL A 119 -8.92 -6.77 -30.15
N LEU A 120 -8.01 -5.84 -30.48
CA LEU A 120 -7.34 -5.83 -31.78
C LEU A 120 -6.50 -7.09 -32.00
N VAL A 121 -5.69 -7.50 -31.03
CA VAL A 121 -4.86 -8.71 -31.14
C VAL A 121 -5.73 -9.97 -31.24
N THR A 122 -6.83 -10.06 -30.48
CA THR A 122 -7.77 -11.18 -30.58
C THR A 122 -8.43 -11.27 -31.96
N VAL A 123 -8.79 -10.14 -32.57
CA VAL A 123 -9.45 -10.09 -33.89
C VAL A 123 -8.48 -10.41 -35.03
N PHE A 124 -7.25 -9.88 -34.98
CA PHE A 124 -6.30 -9.99 -36.09
C PHE A 124 -5.29 -11.12 -35.97
N SER A 125 -5.17 -11.76 -34.79
CA SER A 125 -4.23 -12.86 -34.56
C SER A 125 -4.94 -14.11 -34.04
N SER A 126 -5.03 -14.27 -32.73
CA SER A 126 -5.72 -15.38 -32.09
C SER A 126 -6.22 -14.96 -30.71
N ILE A 127 -7.21 -15.70 -30.20
CA ILE A 127 -7.76 -15.47 -28.86
C ILE A 127 -6.66 -15.64 -27.80
N GLU A 128 -5.81 -16.65 -27.95
CA GLU A 128 -4.70 -16.93 -27.04
C GLU A 128 -3.70 -15.76 -26.96
N ASN A 129 -3.30 -15.22 -28.11
CA ASN A 129 -2.38 -14.08 -28.17
C ASN A 129 -2.99 -12.83 -27.53
N GLY A 130 -4.28 -12.58 -27.72
CA GLY A 130 -4.97 -11.46 -27.08
C GLY A 130 -4.99 -11.58 -25.55
N ILE A 131 -5.22 -12.80 -25.03
CA ILE A 131 -5.16 -13.09 -23.59
C ILE A 131 -3.75 -12.83 -23.06
N TYR A 132 -2.71 -13.41 -23.69
CA TYR A 132 -1.32 -13.22 -23.25
C TYR A 132 -0.90 -11.75 -23.25
N MET A 133 -1.27 -11.01 -24.30
CA MET A 133 -0.98 -9.58 -24.40
C MET A 133 -1.65 -8.82 -23.26
N SER A 134 -2.94 -9.05 -23.00
CA SER A 134 -3.68 -8.33 -21.96
C SER A 134 -3.13 -8.60 -20.54
N ILE A 135 -2.79 -9.85 -20.23
CA ILE A 135 -2.22 -10.23 -18.92
C ILE A 135 -0.83 -9.63 -18.76
N SER A 136 0.03 -9.75 -19.78
CA SER A 136 1.40 -9.25 -19.72
C SER A 136 1.45 -7.72 -19.62
N ALA A 137 0.62 -7.01 -20.39
CA ALA A 137 0.53 -5.55 -20.34
C ALA A 137 -0.05 -5.06 -19.00
N SER A 138 -1.05 -5.76 -18.45
CA SER A 138 -1.60 -5.44 -17.13
C SER A 138 -0.58 -5.67 -16.01
N LEU A 139 0.19 -6.77 -16.09
CA LEU A 139 1.27 -7.05 -15.15
C LEU A 139 2.38 -6.00 -15.25
N ALA A 140 2.79 -5.62 -16.47
CA ALA A 140 3.78 -4.57 -16.67
C ALA A 140 3.31 -3.23 -16.09
N LEU A 141 2.05 -2.84 -16.33
CA LEU A 141 1.47 -1.62 -15.75
C LEU A 141 1.45 -1.68 -14.21
N LEU A 142 1.09 -2.81 -13.63
CA LEU A 142 1.12 -3.03 -12.18
C LEU A 142 2.54 -2.85 -11.63
N LEU A 143 3.54 -3.50 -12.24
CA LEU A 143 4.93 -3.40 -11.82
C LEU A 143 5.47 -1.96 -11.94
N ILE A 144 5.12 -1.24 -13.01
CA ILE A 144 5.50 0.18 -13.18
C ILE A 144 4.87 1.06 -12.10
N ARG A 145 3.60 0.84 -11.76
CA ARG A 145 2.92 1.58 -10.67
C ARG A 145 3.58 1.32 -9.31
N ILE A 146 3.97 0.08 -9.04
CA ILE A 146 4.68 -0.29 -7.80
C ILE A 146 6.09 0.31 -7.76
N ALA A 147 6.82 0.29 -8.87
CA ALA A 147 8.19 0.81 -8.98
C ALA A 147 8.27 2.34 -8.95
N HIS A 148 7.23 3.04 -9.41
CA HIS A 148 7.12 4.49 -9.39
C HIS A 148 5.95 4.97 -8.50
N PRO A 149 6.02 4.73 -7.18
CA PRO A 149 5.02 5.25 -6.26
C PRO A 149 5.15 6.78 -6.20
N ARG A 150 4.07 7.46 -5.82
CA ARG A 150 4.19 8.86 -5.44
C ARG A 150 4.55 8.92 -3.96
N GLY A 151 5.26 9.98 -3.62
CA GLY A 151 5.62 10.28 -2.25
C GLY A 151 5.75 11.79 -2.13
N TYR A 152 5.38 12.28 -0.96
CA TYR A 152 5.17 13.70 -0.77
C TYR A 152 5.91 14.17 0.46
N PHE A 153 6.68 15.25 0.30
CA PHE A 153 7.03 16.08 1.44
C PHE A 153 5.77 16.81 1.86
N VAL A 154 5.44 16.73 3.14
CA VAL A 154 4.21 17.30 3.70
C VAL A 154 4.53 18.46 4.64
N GLY A 155 3.62 19.42 4.69
CA GLY A 155 3.66 20.53 5.64
C GLY A 155 2.36 20.63 6.41
N LYS A 156 2.34 21.55 7.37
CA LYS A 156 1.28 21.73 8.36
C LYS A 156 0.22 22.70 7.85
N VAL A 157 -1.04 22.33 8.05
CA VAL A 157 -2.21 23.18 7.85
C VAL A 157 -3.08 23.09 9.09
N THR A 158 -3.44 24.24 9.67
CA THR A 158 -4.38 24.28 10.79
C THR A 158 -5.79 24.42 10.25
N LEU A 159 -6.58 23.36 10.38
CA LEU A 159 -8.00 23.37 10.02
C LEU A 159 -8.82 23.93 11.18
N ARG A 160 -9.81 24.75 10.85
CA ARG A 160 -10.84 25.22 11.78
C ARG A 160 -12.20 24.85 11.21
N HIS A 161 -13.12 24.40 12.06
CA HIS A 161 -14.46 24.09 11.62
C HIS A 161 -15.21 25.38 11.28
N ALA A 162 -15.86 25.45 10.12
CA ALA A 162 -16.53 26.68 9.69
C ALA A 162 -17.66 27.11 10.64
N SER A 163 -18.28 26.14 11.33
CA SER A 163 -19.36 26.41 12.29
C SER A 163 -18.92 26.51 13.75
N ASP A 164 -17.70 26.07 14.09
CA ASP A 164 -17.19 26.11 15.46
C ASP A 164 -15.70 26.51 15.47
N SER A 165 -15.44 27.74 15.91
CA SER A 165 -14.11 28.35 15.89
C SER A 165 -13.21 27.90 17.04
N LYS A 166 -13.71 27.08 17.98
CA LYS A 166 -12.96 26.64 19.16
C LYS A 166 -12.12 25.38 18.91
N GLU A 167 -12.53 24.52 17.99
CA GLU A 167 -11.78 23.31 17.65
C GLU A 167 -10.88 23.56 16.44
N SER A 168 -9.57 23.54 16.68
CA SER A 168 -8.55 23.52 15.64
C SER A 168 -7.87 22.17 15.60
N ARG A 169 -7.69 21.60 14.40
CA ARG A 169 -6.92 20.38 14.20
C ARG A 169 -5.80 20.62 13.20
N GLU A 170 -4.64 20.04 13.48
CA GLU A 170 -3.48 20.09 12.58
C GLU A 170 -3.58 18.95 11.59
N VAL A 171 -3.36 19.24 10.30
CA VAL A 171 -3.36 18.25 9.24
C VAL A 171 -2.14 18.46 8.37
N PHE A 172 -1.51 17.35 7.99
CA PHE A 172 -0.36 17.34 7.10
C PHE A 172 -0.78 17.10 5.66
N VAL A 173 -0.45 18.06 4.79
CA VAL A 173 -0.85 18.11 3.38
C VAL A 173 0.41 18.20 2.50
N PRO A 174 0.43 17.58 1.30
CA PRO A 174 1.55 17.70 0.38
C PRO A 174 1.96 19.15 0.10
N LEU A 175 3.27 19.42 0.12
CA LEU A 175 3.85 20.72 -0.23
C LEU A 175 3.69 21.01 -1.72
N ARG A 176 3.73 19.97 -2.55
CA ARG A 176 3.45 20.07 -3.99
C ARG A 176 1.93 20.06 -4.20
N LYS A 177 1.46 20.95 -5.07
CA LYS A 177 0.04 21.04 -5.41
C LYS A 177 -0.36 19.88 -6.31
N ASP A 178 -1.25 19.01 -5.81
CA ASP A 178 -1.69 17.79 -6.49
C ASP A 178 -3.06 17.91 -7.19
N GLY A 179 -3.56 19.13 -7.38
CA GLY A 179 -4.85 19.39 -8.03
C GLY A 179 -6.09 19.01 -7.21
N VAL A 180 -5.91 18.38 -6.05
CA VAL A 180 -6.97 18.03 -5.08
C VAL A 180 -7.21 19.15 -4.07
N THR A 181 -6.14 19.76 -3.57
CA THR A 181 -6.19 20.85 -2.59
C THR A 181 -6.40 22.19 -3.30
N ASN A 182 -7.18 23.09 -2.69
CA ASN A 182 -7.34 24.46 -3.19
C ASN A 182 -5.95 25.14 -3.29
N PRO A 183 -5.55 25.66 -4.47
CA PRO A 183 -4.24 26.26 -4.69
C PRO A 183 -3.96 27.49 -3.82
N ASP A 184 -4.99 28.13 -3.26
CA ASP A 184 -4.83 29.34 -2.43
C ASP A 184 -4.51 29.02 -0.96
N ILE A 185 -4.57 27.76 -0.56
CA ILE A 185 -4.23 27.34 0.80
C ILE A 185 -2.71 27.36 0.96
N LYS A 186 -2.23 28.18 1.90
CA LYS A 186 -0.82 28.19 2.30
C LYS A 186 -0.55 27.00 3.22
N VAL A 187 0.41 26.17 2.83
CA VAL A 187 0.93 25.08 3.65
C VAL A 187 2.20 25.58 4.33
N ASP A 188 2.22 25.57 5.66
CA ASP A 188 3.39 25.98 6.43
C ASP A 188 4.37 24.80 6.54
N LEU A 189 5.67 25.08 6.46
CA LEU A 189 6.69 24.05 6.65
C LEU A 189 6.77 23.65 8.13
N PRO A 190 7.17 22.41 8.44
CA PRO A 190 7.56 22.03 9.80
C PRO A 190 8.69 22.92 10.35
N ALA A 191 8.99 22.84 11.64
CA ALA A 191 10.07 23.62 12.24
C ALA A 191 11.39 23.51 11.44
N PRO A 192 12.20 24.58 11.36
CA PRO A 192 13.46 24.56 10.61
C PRO A 192 14.35 23.38 11.04
N GLY A 193 14.75 22.54 10.08
CA GLY A 193 15.53 21.33 10.36
C GLY A 193 14.73 20.05 10.53
N VAL A 194 13.39 20.10 10.49
CA VAL A 194 12.51 18.92 10.47
C VAL A 194 11.97 18.68 9.07
N ILE A 195 12.08 17.45 8.58
CA ILE A 195 11.54 17.03 7.28
C ILE A 195 10.48 15.97 7.53
N VAL A 196 9.32 16.11 6.88
CA VAL A 196 8.25 15.10 6.96
C VAL A 196 8.00 14.53 5.57
N TYR A 197 8.16 13.22 5.42
CA TYR A 197 7.93 12.50 4.18
C TYR A 197 6.83 11.46 4.35
N ARG A 198 5.82 11.51 3.47
CA ARG A 198 4.69 10.58 3.44
C ARG A 198 4.81 9.62 2.27
N PHE A 199 4.74 8.33 2.61
CA PHE A 199 4.64 7.23 1.65
C PHE A 199 3.18 7.06 1.22
N GLU A 200 2.92 6.96 -0.09
CA GLU A 200 1.59 6.60 -0.61
C GLU A 200 1.41 5.07 -0.75
N GLU A 201 2.52 4.33 -0.87
CA GLU A 201 2.55 2.90 -1.17
C GLU A 201 3.52 2.14 -0.27
N SER A 202 3.46 0.81 -0.36
CA SER A 202 4.45 -0.07 0.29
C SER A 202 5.88 0.25 -0.13
N TYR A 203 6.79 0.21 0.84
CA TYR A 203 8.20 0.53 0.64
C TYR A 203 8.99 -0.75 0.37
N LEU A 204 9.29 -1.01 -0.89
CA LEU A 204 9.77 -2.31 -1.38
C LEU A 204 11.00 -2.13 -2.28
N TYR A 205 11.70 -3.22 -2.56
CA TYR A 205 12.84 -3.26 -3.47
C TYR A 205 12.65 -2.49 -4.79
N PRO A 206 11.51 -2.60 -5.52
CA PRO A 206 11.36 -1.92 -6.81
C PRO A 206 11.33 -0.39 -6.72
N ASN A 207 10.98 0.18 -5.57
CA ASN A 207 10.75 1.62 -5.42
C ASN A 207 11.64 2.31 -4.37
N CYS A 208 12.32 1.55 -3.52
CA CYS A 208 13.07 2.11 -2.40
C CYS A 208 14.16 3.09 -2.85
N SER A 209 14.82 2.82 -3.99
CA SER A 209 15.87 3.69 -4.54
C SER A 209 15.34 5.06 -4.97
N LEU A 210 14.15 5.12 -5.58
CA LEU A 210 13.49 6.34 -6.01
C LEU A 210 13.15 7.21 -4.80
N VAL A 211 12.53 6.59 -3.78
CA VAL A 211 12.13 7.28 -2.55
C VAL A 211 13.34 7.81 -1.80
N ASN A 212 14.38 6.99 -1.64
CA ASN A 212 15.60 7.39 -0.93
C ASN A 212 16.31 8.52 -1.63
N SER A 213 16.42 8.43 -2.96
CA SER A 213 17.01 9.48 -3.79
C SER A 213 16.21 10.78 -3.67
N ALA A 214 14.87 10.72 -3.57
CA ALA A 214 14.03 11.89 -3.34
C ALA A 214 14.27 12.51 -1.94
N ILE A 215 14.36 11.69 -0.89
CA ILE A 215 14.66 12.15 0.48
C ILE A 215 16.04 12.80 0.56
N VAL A 216 17.07 12.13 0.04
CA VAL A 216 18.45 12.62 0.03
C VAL A 216 18.59 13.89 -0.81
N ALA A 217 17.96 13.94 -1.99
CA ALA A 217 17.99 15.13 -2.84
C ALA A 217 17.35 16.32 -2.12
N TYR A 218 16.19 16.11 -1.49
CA TYR A 218 15.51 17.15 -0.73
C TYR A 218 16.34 17.64 0.46
N VAL A 219 17.01 16.75 1.19
CA VAL A 219 17.96 17.10 2.27
C VAL A 219 19.10 17.97 1.72
N LYS A 220 19.77 17.54 0.64
CA LYS A 220 20.91 18.27 0.05
C LYS A 220 20.49 19.63 -0.51
N GLU A 221 19.27 19.74 -1.02
CA GLU A 221 18.73 20.98 -1.58
C GLU A 221 18.31 21.97 -0.48
N ASN A 222 17.65 21.51 0.59
CA ASN A 222 16.99 22.39 1.56
C ASN A 222 17.74 22.53 2.91
N MET A 223 18.65 21.61 3.24
CA MET A 223 19.34 21.59 4.53
C MET A 223 20.81 21.96 4.40
N ARG A 224 21.35 22.55 5.47
CA ARG A 224 22.75 22.92 5.59
C ARG A 224 23.62 21.66 5.56
N ARG A 225 24.68 21.71 4.77
CA ARG A 225 25.79 20.74 4.81
C ARG A 225 26.68 21.04 6.01
N GLY A 226 27.05 20.02 6.77
CA GLY A 226 27.92 20.19 7.94
C GLY A 226 29.38 20.50 7.59
N ILE A 227 29.89 19.90 6.51
CA ILE A 227 31.27 20.10 6.06
C ILE A 227 31.40 21.39 5.24
N ASP A 228 32.27 22.28 5.70
CA ASP A 228 32.63 23.52 5.00
C ASP A 228 33.59 23.24 3.82
N PHE A 229 33.20 23.67 2.62
CA PHE A 229 34.01 23.50 1.42
C PHE A 229 35.14 24.50 1.25
N SER A 230 35.07 25.64 1.92
CA SER A 230 36.13 26.65 1.87
C SER A 230 37.44 26.11 2.45
N THR A 231 37.34 25.18 3.41
CA THR A 231 38.46 24.56 4.12
C THR A 231 38.87 23.20 3.56
N MET A 232 38.03 22.58 2.72
CA MET A 232 38.24 21.22 2.21
C MET A 232 39.25 21.17 1.04
N ARG A 233 40.21 20.25 1.10
CA ARG A 233 41.16 20.03 0.00
C ARG A 233 40.49 19.31 -1.16
N SER A 234 40.97 19.56 -2.38
CA SER A 234 40.38 18.98 -3.59
C SER A 234 40.40 17.44 -3.62
N PHE A 235 41.38 16.80 -2.98
CA PHE A 235 41.53 15.34 -2.95
C PHE A 235 40.61 14.64 -1.95
N ASP A 236 40.07 15.36 -0.96
CA ASP A 236 39.15 14.80 0.05
C ASP A 236 37.69 14.77 -0.46
N ARG A 237 37.44 15.38 -1.63
CA ARG A 237 36.12 15.44 -2.26
C ARG A 237 35.79 14.14 -2.96
N ALA A 238 34.51 13.77 -2.93
CA ALA A 238 34.01 12.68 -3.74
C ALA A 238 34.21 12.99 -5.23
N TRP A 239 34.53 11.97 -6.02
CA TRP A 239 34.82 12.12 -7.46
C TRP A 239 33.64 12.72 -8.27
N ASN A 240 32.41 12.58 -7.76
CA ASN A 240 31.18 13.06 -8.37
C ASN A 240 30.71 14.42 -7.82
N ASP A 241 31.46 15.02 -6.89
CA ASP A 241 31.15 16.34 -6.33
C ASP A 241 31.87 17.41 -7.18
N PRO A 242 31.15 18.19 -8.01
CA PRO A 242 31.76 19.18 -8.89
C PRO A 242 32.46 20.31 -8.11
N GLY A 243 32.14 20.46 -6.82
CA GLY A 243 32.68 21.49 -5.95
C GLY A 243 32.31 22.92 -6.38
N PRO A 244 32.76 23.92 -5.61
CA PRO A 244 32.57 25.32 -5.98
C PRO A 244 33.37 25.67 -7.24
N ARG A 245 32.77 26.51 -8.11
CA ARG A 245 33.49 27.14 -9.24
C ARG A 245 34.70 27.92 -8.71
N ARG A 246 35.75 28.08 -9.53
CA ARG A 246 37.01 28.75 -9.14
C ARG A 246 36.72 30.13 -8.53
N GLY A 247 37.07 30.33 -7.27
CA GLY A 247 36.82 31.58 -6.52
C GLY A 247 35.40 31.73 -5.92
N GLY A 248 34.52 30.74 -6.08
CA GLY A 248 33.13 30.77 -5.59
C GLY A 248 32.88 29.94 -4.33
N ALA A 249 33.93 29.49 -3.63
CA ALA A 249 33.79 28.65 -2.44
C ALA A 249 33.10 29.39 -1.29
N GLU A 250 33.50 30.64 -1.02
CA GLU A 250 32.91 31.48 0.02
C GLU A 250 31.43 31.81 -0.28
N ALA A 251 31.09 32.12 -1.53
CA ALA A 251 29.72 32.38 -1.93
C ALA A 251 28.80 31.15 -1.81
N MET A 252 29.33 29.96 -2.15
CA MET A 252 28.60 28.70 -1.96
C MET A 252 28.42 28.37 -0.47
N GLN A 253 29.42 28.68 0.35
CA GLN A 253 29.34 28.49 1.79
C GLN A 253 28.35 29.46 2.44
N ALA A 254 28.36 30.74 2.06
CA ALA A 254 27.39 31.72 2.54
C ALA A 254 25.94 31.28 2.23
N ALA A 255 25.69 30.76 1.02
CA ALA A 255 24.38 30.19 0.67
C ALA A 255 24.03 28.91 1.44
N ASN A 256 25.04 28.13 1.86
CA ASN A 256 24.85 26.97 2.73
C ASN A 256 24.50 27.39 4.16
N ASP A 257 25.13 28.45 4.67
CA ASP A 257 24.92 28.98 6.01
C ASP A 257 23.54 29.64 6.18
N GLU A 258 22.86 30.01 5.09
CA GLU A 258 21.45 30.45 5.13
C GLU A 258 20.48 29.28 5.38
N LYS A 259 20.87 28.04 5.05
CA LYS A 259 20.01 26.87 5.23
C LYS A 259 19.93 26.44 6.69
N PRO A 260 18.79 25.88 7.13
CA PRO A 260 18.66 25.31 8.46
C PRO A 260 19.51 24.03 8.61
N VAL A 261 19.99 23.78 9.83
CA VAL A 261 20.65 22.52 10.19
C VAL A 261 19.59 21.43 10.27
N LEU A 262 19.83 20.30 9.60
CA LEU A 262 18.94 19.15 9.68
C LEU A 262 18.96 18.58 11.09
N HIS A 263 17.82 18.32 11.71
CA HIS A 263 17.75 17.71 13.03
C HIS A 263 17.09 16.33 12.97
N ALA A 264 15.94 16.25 12.30
CA ALA A 264 15.10 15.07 12.31
C ALA A 264 14.40 14.85 10.96
N ILE A 265 14.25 13.58 10.59
CA ILE A 265 13.43 13.11 9.48
C ILE A 265 12.28 12.29 10.04
N VAL A 266 11.07 12.76 9.81
CA VAL A 266 9.83 12.09 10.17
C VAL A 266 9.29 11.36 8.94
N LEU A 267 9.12 10.05 9.07
CA LEU A 267 8.62 9.18 8.03
C LEU A 267 7.21 8.70 8.38
N ASP A 268 6.23 9.11 7.59
CA ASP A 268 4.82 8.74 7.75
C ASP A 268 4.54 7.41 7.04
N PHE A 269 4.44 6.33 7.83
CA PHE A 269 4.20 4.97 7.35
C PHE A 269 2.70 4.62 7.22
N THR A 270 1.79 5.60 7.26
CA THR A 270 0.34 5.34 7.14
C THR A 270 0.01 4.53 5.88
N GLY A 271 0.69 4.82 4.76
CA GLY A 271 0.51 4.12 3.48
C GLY A 271 1.34 2.83 3.32
N VAL A 272 2.25 2.54 4.26
CA VAL A 272 3.20 1.43 4.15
C VAL A 272 2.60 0.17 4.78
N SER A 273 2.03 -0.71 3.94
CA SER A 273 1.52 -2.01 4.40
C SER A 273 2.59 -3.09 4.45
N HIS A 274 3.58 -3.03 3.57
CA HIS A 274 4.68 -4.00 3.49
C HIS A 274 6.04 -3.33 3.35
N ILE A 275 7.06 -4.00 3.91
CA ILE A 275 8.48 -3.67 3.74
C ILE A 275 9.27 -4.96 3.48
N ASP A 276 10.31 -4.89 2.65
CA ASP A 276 11.23 -5.98 2.42
C ASP A 276 12.65 -5.67 2.94
N THR A 277 13.53 -6.68 2.94
CA THR A 277 14.88 -6.57 3.48
C THR A 277 15.73 -5.54 2.72
N THR A 278 15.54 -5.45 1.40
CA THR A 278 16.29 -4.51 0.57
C THR A 278 15.87 -3.07 0.84
N ALA A 279 14.57 -2.83 1.03
CA ALA A 279 14.05 -1.51 1.38
C ALA A 279 14.54 -1.07 2.77
N VAL A 280 14.53 -1.97 3.77
CA VAL A 280 15.11 -1.69 5.10
C VAL A 280 16.60 -1.33 5.00
N GLN A 281 17.38 -2.11 4.25
CA GLN A 281 18.81 -1.81 4.04
C GLN A 281 19.01 -0.47 3.33
N ALA A 282 18.20 -0.18 2.29
CA ALA A 282 18.28 1.08 1.58
C ALA A 282 17.96 2.27 2.50
N LEU A 283 17.08 2.11 3.48
CA LEU A 283 16.80 3.13 4.49
C LEU A 283 17.98 3.33 5.46
N VAL A 284 18.69 2.26 5.85
CA VAL A 284 19.94 2.35 6.61
C VAL A 284 21.00 3.12 5.82
N ASP A 285 21.13 2.84 4.53
CA ASP A 285 22.07 3.54 3.65
C ASP A 285 21.70 5.03 3.52
N THR A 286 20.39 5.33 3.44
CA THR A 286 19.87 6.71 3.45
C THR A 286 20.22 7.44 4.73
N ARG A 287 20.04 6.80 5.89
CA ARG A 287 20.46 7.34 7.19
C ARG A 287 21.96 7.65 7.21
N ASN A 288 22.78 6.74 6.71
CA ASN A 288 24.24 6.93 6.68
C ASN A 288 24.64 8.07 5.74
N GLU A 289 24.02 8.18 4.57
CA GLU A 289 24.28 9.25 3.61
C GLU A 289 23.85 10.62 4.14
N VAL A 290 22.66 10.71 4.75
CA VAL A 290 22.14 11.94 5.35
C VAL A 290 23.01 12.41 6.51
N GLN A 291 23.39 11.52 7.42
CA GLN A 291 24.28 11.87 8.54
C GLN A 291 25.66 12.30 8.05
N ARG A 292 26.18 11.66 6.99
CA ARG A 292 27.45 12.08 6.38
C ARG A 292 27.36 13.47 5.72
N TRP A 293 26.19 13.84 5.19
CA TRP A 293 25.96 15.19 4.66
C TRP A 293 25.86 16.23 5.78
N ALA A 294 25.14 15.90 6.85
CA ALA A 294 24.91 16.79 7.99
C ALA A 294 26.13 16.92 8.91
N ASP A 295 27.06 15.95 8.86
CA ASP A 295 28.23 15.82 9.75
C ASP A 295 27.87 15.70 11.24
N HIS A 296 26.67 15.19 11.54
CA HIS A 296 26.22 14.87 12.88
C HIS A 296 25.11 13.81 12.84
N PRO A 297 24.78 13.18 13.98
CA PRO A 297 23.65 12.25 14.05
C PRO A 297 22.31 12.93 13.76
N VAL A 298 21.45 12.28 12.98
CA VAL A 298 20.12 12.78 12.58
C VAL A 298 19.06 11.81 13.10
N GLU A 299 18.00 12.34 13.69
CA GLU A 299 16.93 11.54 14.26
C GLU A 299 15.97 11.03 13.17
N PHE A 300 15.58 9.76 13.24
CA PHE A 300 14.61 9.16 12.33
C PHE A 300 13.38 8.76 13.13
N HIS A 301 12.29 9.50 12.94
CA HIS A 301 11.00 9.20 13.56
C HIS A 301 10.10 8.48 12.58
N PHE A 302 9.35 7.51 13.09
CA PHE A 302 8.39 6.73 12.32
C PHE A 302 7.01 6.92 12.90
N ALA A 303 6.06 7.38 12.08
CA ALA A 303 4.68 7.53 12.49
C ALA A 303 3.82 6.38 11.95
N THR A 304 2.76 5.99 12.66
CA THR A 304 1.65 5.16 12.15
C THR A 304 2.04 3.77 11.64
N ILE A 305 3.04 3.14 12.25
CA ILE A 305 3.37 1.74 11.92
C ILE A 305 2.35 0.81 12.57
N LEU A 306 1.48 0.23 11.74
CA LEU A 306 0.46 -0.72 12.20
C LEU A 306 0.92 -2.18 12.18
N SER A 307 1.94 -2.51 11.38
CA SER A 307 2.43 -3.89 11.24
C SER A 307 3.54 -4.21 12.25
N PRO A 308 3.36 -5.21 13.14
CA PRO A 308 4.41 -5.62 14.08
C PRO A 308 5.68 -6.14 13.40
N TRP A 309 5.57 -6.62 12.15
CA TRP A 309 6.71 -7.08 11.38
C TRP A 309 7.55 -5.92 10.83
N ILE A 310 6.90 -4.83 10.42
CA ILE A 310 7.59 -3.60 9.98
C ILE A 310 8.34 -3.01 11.18
N HIS A 311 7.68 -2.88 12.33
CA HIS A 311 8.30 -2.37 13.56
C HIS A 311 9.54 -3.20 13.93
N ARG A 312 9.41 -4.52 13.99
CA ARG A 312 10.53 -5.43 14.28
C ARG A 312 11.67 -5.31 13.26
N ALA A 313 11.38 -5.20 11.97
CA ALA A 313 12.39 -5.07 10.94
C ALA A 313 13.19 -3.75 11.06
N LEU A 314 12.50 -2.64 11.36
CA LEU A 314 13.15 -1.34 11.57
C LEU A 314 13.99 -1.32 12.85
N VAL A 315 13.48 -1.88 13.95
CA VAL A 315 14.25 -2.03 15.20
C VAL A 315 15.49 -2.90 14.97
N ALA A 316 15.37 -4.01 14.24
CA ALA A 316 16.52 -4.86 13.88
C ALA A 316 17.56 -4.13 13.02
N ALA A 317 17.15 -3.14 12.22
CA ALA A 317 18.04 -2.25 11.46
C ALA A 317 18.62 -1.09 12.30
N GLY A 318 18.34 -1.07 13.60
CA GLY A 318 18.82 -0.05 14.53
C GLY A 318 18.05 1.26 14.47
N PHE A 319 16.81 1.26 13.95
CA PHE A 319 15.93 2.42 14.03
C PHE A 319 15.13 2.43 15.33
N GLY A 320 14.87 3.64 15.82
CA GLY A 320 14.10 3.89 17.03
C GLY A 320 14.68 3.35 18.33
N ILE A 321 15.96 2.96 18.33
CA ILE A 321 16.73 2.64 19.53
C ILE A 321 17.59 3.85 19.90
N GLY A 322 17.65 4.19 21.18
CA GLY A 322 18.48 5.28 21.70
C GLY A 322 17.80 6.02 22.84
N THR A 323 18.55 6.89 23.51
CA THR A 323 17.98 7.84 24.48
C THR A 323 17.64 9.13 23.76
N PRO A 324 16.36 9.53 23.67
CA PRO A 324 16.02 10.80 23.05
C PRO A 324 16.63 11.94 23.88
N PRO A 325 17.06 13.03 23.26
CA PRO A 325 17.62 14.17 23.97
C PRO A 325 16.57 14.90 24.84
N VAL A 326 15.28 14.63 24.60
CA VAL A 326 14.14 15.19 25.32
C VAL A 326 13.22 14.07 25.78
N ASP A 327 12.58 14.23 26.94
CA ASP A 327 11.50 13.34 27.36
C ASP A 327 10.30 13.62 26.45
N LEU A 328 10.09 12.73 25.48
CA LEU A 328 9.08 12.90 24.43
C LEU A 328 7.67 12.83 25.05
N PRO A 329 6.72 13.67 24.59
CA PRO A 329 5.34 13.62 25.06
C PRO A 329 4.76 12.22 24.79
N ARG A 330 4.38 11.52 25.86
CA ARG A 330 3.89 10.13 25.77
C ARG A 330 2.38 10.11 25.68
N GLU A 331 1.86 9.55 24.59
CA GLU A 331 0.44 9.29 24.45
C GLU A 331 0.03 8.12 25.33
N ILE A 332 -0.86 8.41 26.29
CA ILE A 332 -1.42 7.43 27.21
C ILE A 332 -2.90 7.22 26.92
N ALA A 333 -3.32 5.97 26.85
CA ALA A 333 -4.72 5.58 26.69
C ALA A 333 -5.24 4.93 27.98
N PRO A 334 -6.54 5.07 28.30
CA PRO A 334 -7.14 4.33 29.40
C PRO A 334 -7.09 2.82 29.08
N VAL A 335 -6.54 2.04 30.00
CA VAL A 335 -6.63 0.58 29.95
C VAL A 335 -8.05 0.21 30.38
N VAL A 336 -8.89 -0.11 29.40
CA VAL A 336 -10.25 -0.56 29.66
C VAL A 336 -10.23 -2.09 29.80
N PRO A 337 -10.58 -2.65 30.98
CA PRO A 337 -10.73 -4.09 31.10
C PRO A 337 -11.86 -4.55 30.16
N TYR A 338 -11.57 -5.61 29.39
CA TYR A 338 -12.49 -6.18 28.42
C TYR A 338 -13.80 -6.57 29.09
N ARG A 339 -14.86 -5.78 28.87
CA ARG A 339 -16.20 -6.05 29.42
C ARG A 339 -17.02 -6.79 28.39
N GLY A 340 -16.85 -8.12 28.29
CA GLY A 340 -17.59 -8.87 27.27
C GLY A 340 -17.30 -10.37 27.11
N GLY A 341 -17.01 -11.12 28.17
CA GLY A 341 -17.36 -12.56 28.30
C GLY A 341 -17.14 -13.57 27.17
N ARG A 342 -16.36 -13.30 26.12
CA ARG A 342 -16.04 -14.29 25.08
C ARG A 342 -14.57 -14.21 24.71
N ARG A 343 -13.77 -14.94 25.49
CA ARG A 343 -12.37 -15.25 25.19
C ARG A 343 -12.33 -16.02 23.86
N GLU A 344 -11.62 -15.50 22.87
CA GLU A 344 -11.38 -16.21 21.62
C GLU A 344 -10.49 -17.43 21.89
N LYS A 345 -10.97 -18.62 21.50
CA LYS A 345 -10.30 -19.93 21.69
C LYS A 345 -8.84 -20.00 21.20
N TRP A 346 -8.41 -19.07 20.37
CA TRP A 346 -7.05 -19.01 19.82
C TRP A 346 -5.96 -18.77 20.87
N LEU A 347 -6.30 -18.15 22.01
CA LEU A 347 -5.35 -17.97 23.12
C LEU A 347 -5.20 -19.23 23.99
N ASP A 348 -6.18 -20.13 23.98
CA ASP A 348 -6.17 -21.33 24.82
C ASP A 348 -5.37 -22.49 24.19
N GLU A 349 -5.19 -22.50 22.87
CA GLU A 349 -4.33 -23.50 22.19
C GLU A 349 -2.82 -23.28 22.45
N ALA A 350 -2.41 -22.10 22.94
CA ALA A 350 -1.03 -21.82 23.32
C ALA A 350 -0.68 -22.25 24.76
N ALA A 351 -1.68 -22.56 25.59
CA ALA A 351 -1.48 -23.00 26.97
C ALA A 351 -1.70 -24.51 27.06
N GLY A 352 -0.63 -25.25 27.43
CA GLY A 352 -0.66 -26.70 27.55
C GLY A 352 -1.74 -27.23 28.52
N PRO A 353 -2.11 -28.52 28.40
CA PRO A 353 -3.30 -29.06 29.05
C PRO A 353 -3.01 -29.46 30.50
N SER A 354 -3.12 -28.51 31.43
CA SER A 354 -3.34 -28.83 32.84
C SER A 354 -3.90 -27.64 33.59
N THR A 355 -5.23 -27.53 33.65
CA THR A 355 -5.94 -26.85 34.75
C THR A 355 -7.40 -27.29 34.68
N SER A 356 -7.92 -27.75 35.81
CA SER A 356 -9.27 -28.32 35.91
C SER A 356 -10.32 -27.19 36.02
N PRO A 357 -11.59 -27.42 35.65
CA PRO A 357 -12.60 -26.35 35.59
C PRO A 357 -12.92 -25.70 36.95
N GLU A 358 -12.62 -26.38 38.06
CA GLU A 358 -12.92 -25.90 39.42
C GLU A 358 -11.86 -24.91 39.94
N ASP A 359 -10.69 -24.84 39.32
CA ASP A 359 -9.64 -23.87 39.69
C ASP A 359 -9.92 -22.46 39.10
N VAL A 360 -10.87 -22.34 38.16
CA VAL A 360 -11.11 -21.10 37.40
C VAL A 360 -11.97 -20.09 38.19
N GLU A 361 -12.91 -20.54 39.02
CA GLU A 361 -13.76 -19.62 39.82
C GLU A 361 -13.01 -19.01 41.02
N ALA A 362 -11.93 -19.64 41.50
CA ALA A 362 -11.09 -19.07 42.55
C ALA A 362 -10.11 -17.99 42.03
N HIS A 363 -9.86 -17.93 40.71
CA HIS A 363 -8.96 -16.97 40.09
C HIS A 363 -9.64 -15.64 39.70
N ASP A 364 -10.96 -15.54 39.75
CA ASP A 364 -11.70 -14.31 39.42
C ASP A 364 -11.54 -13.20 40.48
N ALA A 365 -10.97 -13.53 41.65
CA ALA A 365 -10.68 -12.58 42.73
C ALA A 365 -9.27 -11.95 42.67
N THR A 366 -8.43 -12.27 41.67
CA THR A 366 -7.05 -11.76 41.57
C THR A 366 -6.63 -11.29 40.18
N LEU A 367 -7.58 -10.92 39.30
CA LEU A 367 -7.22 -10.06 38.17
C LEU A 367 -6.98 -8.65 38.74
N PRO A 368 -5.75 -8.09 38.66
CA PRO A 368 -5.54 -6.72 39.09
C PRO A 368 -6.53 -5.85 38.34
N HIS A 369 -7.29 -5.04 39.08
CA HIS A 369 -8.02 -3.92 38.50
C HIS A 369 -7.03 -3.07 37.72
N LEU A 370 -6.88 -3.31 36.42
CA LEU A 370 -6.13 -2.44 35.51
C LEU A 370 -7.00 -1.20 35.24
N SER A 371 -7.32 -0.46 36.31
CA SER A 371 -7.78 0.91 36.23
C SER A 371 -6.54 1.78 36.17
N GLY A 372 -6.01 2.00 34.98
CA GLY A 372 -4.81 2.80 34.76
C GLY A 372 -4.74 3.29 33.33
N THR A 373 -3.94 4.32 33.09
CA THR A 373 -3.56 4.74 31.75
C THR A 373 -2.23 4.08 31.38
N ALA A 374 -2.11 3.55 30.16
CA ALA A 374 -0.89 2.95 29.65
C ALA A 374 -0.45 3.63 28.34
N PRO A 375 0.85 3.68 28.04
CA PRO A 375 1.32 4.22 26.77
C PRO A 375 0.83 3.35 25.60
N ILE A 376 0.45 4.00 24.50
CA ILE A 376 -0.05 3.33 23.29
C ILE A 376 1.10 2.61 22.55
N VAL A 377 2.29 3.22 22.55
CA VAL A 377 3.50 2.68 21.91
C VAL A 377 4.49 2.24 22.98
N GLU A 378 5.28 1.22 22.65
CA GLU A 378 6.30 0.67 23.54
C GLU A 378 7.35 1.71 23.95
N THR A 379 7.67 1.79 25.24
CA THR A 379 8.60 2.81 25.78
C THR A 379 10.06 2.56 25.43
N ALA A 380 10.41 1.34 24.99
CA ALA A 380 11.77 0.97 24.62
C ALA A 380 12.19 1.56 23.27
N THR A 381 11.23 2.03 22.46
CA THR A 381 11.47 2.47 21.09
C THR A 381 10.98 3.93 20.86
N PRO A 382 11.64 4.93 21.45
CA PRO A 382 11.10 6.30 21.62
C PRO A 382 10.87 7.09 20.31
N PHE A 383 11.44 6.67 19.19
CA PHE A 383 11.24 7.34 17.89
C PHE A 383 10.10 6.74 17.06
N PHE A 384 9.36 5.78 17.61
CA PHE A 384 8.14 5.26 17.01
C PHE A 384 6.92 5.91 17.64
N HIS A 385 6.03 6.42 16.79
CA HIS A 385 4.88 7.20 17.19
C HIS A 385 3.61 6.60 16.61
N PHE A 386 2.52 6.72 17.38
CA PHE A 386 1.23 6.19 16.96
C PHE A 386 0.65 6.98 15.78
N ASP A 387 0.75 8.32 15.83
CA ASP A 387 0.27 9.22 14.79
C ASP A 387 1.38 10.13 14.23
N LEU A 388 1.07 10.84 13.14
CA LEU A 388 2.01 11.76 12.51
C LEU A 388 2.21 13.04 13.33
N THR A 389 1.16 13.52 14.00
CA THR A 389 1.20 14.78 14.76
C THR A 389 2.20 14.68 15.90
N SER A 390 2.12 13.60 16.69
CA SER A 390 3.04 13.35 17.79
C SER A 390 4.45 13.09 17.30
N ALA A 391 4.61 12.45 16.14
CA ALA A 391 5.93 12.27 15.54
C ALA A 391 6.60 13.61 15.17
N VAL A 392 5.84 14.53 14.60
CA VAL A 392 6.34 15.86 14.24
C VAL A 392 6.60 16.70 15.50
N HIS A 393 5.68 16.72 16.46
CA HIS A 393 5.88 17.47 17.71
C HIS A 393 7.10 16.95 18.50
N ALA A 394 7.31 15.63 18.52
CA ALA A 394 8.50 15.02 19.10
C ALA A 394 9.80 15.48 18.41
N ALA A 395 9.80 15.52 17.08
CA ALA A 395 10.93 16.00 16.29
C ALA A 395 11.19 17.50 16.50
N GLU A 396 10.14 18.33 16.55
CA GLU A 396 10.24 19.77 16.76
C GLU A 396 10.74 20.12 18.16
N ALA A 397 10.31 19.38 19.19
CA ALA A 397 10.78 19.56 20.57
C ALA A 397 12.30 19.33 20.74
N GLY A 398 12.89 18.44 19.93
CA GLY A 398 14.33 18.22 19.90
C GLY A 398 15.12 19.41 19.34
N VAL A 399 14.56 20.13 18.35
CA VAL A 399 15.17 21.32 17.73
C VAL A 399 15.32 22.45 18.74
N GLU A 400 14.26 22.76 19.50
CA GLU A 400 14.19 23.91 20.40
C GLU A 400 15.27 23.88 21.50
N ARG A 401 15.71 22.70 21.95
CA ARG A 401 16.80 22.56 22.95
C ARG A 401 18.18 22.37 22.35
N SER A 402 18.30 21.76 21.16
CA SER A 402 19.60 21.55 20.51
C SER A 402 20.28 22.89 20.15
N GLY A 403 19.50 23.93 19.86
CA GLY A 403 19.99 25.30 19.69
C GLY A 403 20.71 25.90 20.90
N SER A 404 20.62 25.27 22.09
CA SER A 404 21.33 25.67 23.31
C SER A 404 22.58 24.82 23.64
N PHE A 405 22.76 23.67 22.97
CA PHE A 405 23.76 22.66 23.35
C PHE A 405 25.00 22.64 22.45
N TRP A 406 24.91 23.13 21.21
CA TRP A 406 26.06 23.20 20.30
C TRP A 406 27.03 24.35 20.68
N ARG A 407 27.79 24.15 21.77
CA ARG A 407 29.10 24.78 21.98
C ARG A 407 30.20 23.79 21.53
N PRO A 408 31.33 24.26 20.98
CA PRO A 408 32.24 23.46 20.15
C PRO A 408 33.17 22.47 20.89
N ASP A 409 32.84 22.03 22.11
CA ASP A 409 33.83 21.45 23.03
C ASP A 409 33.76 19.93 23.23
N THR A 410 32.93 19.18 22.49
CA THR A 410 32.93 17.71 22.57
C THR A 410 33.76 17.08 21.43
N PRO A 411 34.83 16.31 21.76
CA PRO A 411 35.67 15.69 20.74
C PRO A 411 34.95 14.51 20.05
N PRO A 412 35.23 14.26 18.76
CA PRO A 412 34.56 13.22 17.99
C PRO A 412 34.94 11.82 18.51
N MET A 413 33.91 10.99 18.70
CA MET A 413 34.05 9.58 19.04
C MET A 413 34.64 8.84 17.84
N LYS A 414 35.81 8.22 18.02
CA LYS A 414 36.46 7.41 16.98
C LYS A 414 35.60 6.17 16.69
N VAL A 415 35.09 6.08 15.47
CA VAL A 415 34.49 4.86 14.90
C VAL A 415 35.64 3.91 14.52
N VAL A 416 35.56 2.65 14.98
CA VAL A 416 36.43 1.54 14.56
C VAL A 416 35.85 0.87 13.33
#